data_AF-A0A068RIY5-F1
#
_entry.id   AF-A0A068RIY5-F1
#
_cell.length_a   1.000
_cell.length_b   1.000
_cell.length_c   1.000
_cell.angle_alpha   90.00
_cell.angle_beta   90.00
_cell.angle_gamma   90.00
#
_symmetry.space_group_name_H-M   'P 1'
#
loop_
_entity.id
_entity.type
_entity.pdbx_description
1 polymer ?
#
loop_
_entity_poly.entity_id
_entity_poly.type
_entity_poly.pdbx_seq_one_letter_code
_entity_poly.pdbx_strand_id
1 'polypeptide(L)' 'MFFCFTFGFDQFKRRSGHNVWTCPNCSARDVYLVKANECFTFCFIPLIPCGPTKQLYECHTCGWVNVYQPPF' A
#
# COMPACT_ATOMS: atom_id res chain seq x y z
N MET A 1 -10.76 13.90 -33.92
CA MET A 1 -10.75 14.04 -32.45
C MET A 1 -10.38 12.67 -31.88
N PHE A 2 -9.10 12.47 -31.57
CA PHE A 2 -8.61 11.21 -30.99
C PHE A 2 -8.94 11.22 -29.50
N PHE A 3 -9.95 10.46 -29.09
CA PHE A 3 -10.13 10.12 -27.68
C PHE A 3 -9.03 9.12 -27.31
N CYS A 4 -7.91 9.62 -26.77
CA CYS A 4 -6.92 8.76 -26.12
C CYS A 4 -7.55 8.23 -24.83
N PHE A 5 -8.23 7.10 -24.92
CA PHE A 5 -8.68 6.35 -23.76
C PHE A 5 -7.45 5.77 -23.05
N THR A 6 -6.94 6.48 -22.05
CA THR A 6 -5.89 5.96 -21.17
C THR A 6 -6.55 5.04 -20.15
N PHE A 7 -6.37 3.73 -20.31
CA PHE A 7 -6.70 2.72 -19.31
C PHE A 7 -5.43 2.37 -18.55
N GLY A 8 -5.52 2.27 -17.22
CA GLY A 8 -4.35 1.98 -16.37
C GLY A 8 -4.76 1.43 -15.01
N PHE A 9 -3.86 0.68 -14.38
CA PHE A 9 -4.02 0.26 -13.00
C PHE A 9 -3.20 1.20 -12.12
N ASP A 10 -3.84 1.86 -11.16
CA ASP A 10 -3.17 2.73 -10.19
C ASP A 10 -3.11 2.04 -8.82
N GLN A 11 -1.94 2.09 -8.19
CA GLN A 11 -1.72 1.50 -6.88
C GLN A 11 -1.80 2.57 -5.79
N PHE A 12 -2.90 2.56 -5.04
CA PHE A 12 -3.10 3.43 -3.89
C PHE A 12 -2.53 2.78 -2.64
N LYS A 13 -1.47 3.38 -2.07
CA LYS A 13 -0.93 3.01 -0.76
C LYS A 13 -1.42 4.01 0.30
N ARG A 14 -2.18 3.53 1.28
CA ARG A 14 -2.56 4.32 2.46
C ARG A 14 -1.82 3.82 3.69
N ARG A 15 -1.02 4.70 4.30
CA ARG A 15 -0.39 4.44 5.60
C ARG A 15 -1.42 4.65 6.71
N SER A 16 -1.54 3.67 7.61
CA SER A 16 -2.35 3.73 8.81
C SER A 16 -1.46 4.15 9.97
N GLY A 17 -1.52 5.43 10.35
CA GLY A 17 -0.59 6.04 11.33
C GLY A 17 -0.80 5.65 12.80
N HIS A 18 -1.74 4.74 13.11
CA HIS A 18 -2.12 4.45 14.49
C HIS A 18 -1.25 3.43 15.21
N ASN A 19 -0.53 2.57 14.47
CA ASN A 19 0.22 1.47 15.08
C ASN A 19 1.66 1.46 14.54
N VAL A 20 2.60 1.49 15.49
CA VAL A 20 4.04 1.46 15.21
C VAL A 20 4.61 0.20 15.85
N TRP A 21 5.19 -0.68 15.04
CA TRP A 21 5.79 -1.93 15.52
C TRP A 21 7.32 -1.89 15.44
N THR A 22 7.96 -2.79 16.19
CA THR A 22 9.40 -3.00 16.14
C THR A 22 9.77 -3.84 14.92
N CYS A 23 10.68 -3.35 14.08
CA CYS A 23 11.14 -4.10 12.92
C CYS A 23 12.05 -5.27 13.35
N PRO A 24 11.82 -6.51 12.90
CA PRO A 24 12.70 -7.63 13.23
C PRO A 24 14.08 -7.54 12.54
N ASN A 25 14.21 -6.71 11.49
CA ASN A 25 15.44 -6.60 10.71
C ASN A 25 16.40 -5.53 11.25
N CYS A 26 15.87 -4.37 11.65
CA CYS A 26 16.69 -3.23 12.11
C CYS A 26 16.40 -2.80 13.56
N SER A 27 15.48 -3.47 14.25
CA SER A 27 15.03 -3.14 15.62
C SER A 27 14.45 -1.72 15.80
N ALA A 28 14.29 -0.96 14.72
CA ALA A 28 13.67 0.36 14.74
C ALA A 28 12.15 0.23 14.96
N ARG A 29 11.58 1.14 15.76
CA ARG A 29 10.13 1.27 15.94
C ARG A 29 9.55 2.19 14.88
N ASP A 30 9.67 1.76 13.63
CA ASP A 30 9.23 2.52 12.46
C ASP A 30 8.50 1.62 11.45
N VAL A 31 7.88 0.53 11.93
CA VAL A 31 7.01 -0.32 11.10
C VAL A 31 5.59 0.21 11.16
N TYR A 32 5.01 0.52 10.01
CA TYR A 32 3.65 1.03 9.88
C TYR A 32 2.80 0.08 9.04
N LEU A 33 1.50 0.06 9.32
CA LEU A 33 0.55 -0.70 8.51
C LEU A 33 0.21 0.10 7.25
N VAL A 34 0.43 -0.50 6.09
CA VAL A 34 0.15 0.03 4.77
C VAL A 34 -0.99 -0.78 4.15
N LYS A 35 -2.08 -0.11 3.81
CA LYS A 35 -3.16 -0.70 3.02
C LYS A 35 -2.88 -0.39 1.56
N ALA A 36 -2.52 -1.42 0.79
CA ALA A 36 -2.34 -1.34 -0.65
C ALA A 36 -3.65 -1.74 -1.35
N ASN A 37 -4.14 -0.85 -2.20
CA ASN A 37 -5.30 -1.03 -3.05
C ASN A 37 -4.91 -0.87 -4.51
N GLU A 38 -5.41 -1.75 -5.36
CA GLU A 38 -5.28 -1.63 -6.81
C GLU A 38 -6.62 -1.14 -7.36
N CYS A 39 -6.62 0.05 -7.95
CA CYS A 39 -7.80 0.65 -8.56
C CYS A 39 -7.62 0.68 -10.08
N PHE A 40 -8.62 0.19 -10.82
CA PHE A 40 -8.64 0.39 -12.25
C PHE A 40 -9.10 1.82 -12.56
N THR A 41 -8.26 2.52 -13.30
CA THR A 41 -8.51 3.89 -13.74
C THR A 41 -8.80 3.88 -15.25
N PHE A 42 -9.90 4.53 -15.63
CA PHE A 42 -10.24 4.74 -17.04
C PHE A 42 -10.41 6.25 -17.24
N CYS A 43 -9.64 6.84 -18.14
CA CYS A 43 -9.64 8.29 -18.38
C CYS A 43 -9.47 9.11 -17.07
N PHE A 44 -8.53 8.70 -16.21
CA PHE A 44 -8.25 9.34 -14.91
C PHE A 44 -9.39 9.27 -13.87
N ILE A 45 -10.46 8.54 -14.14
CA ILE A 45 -11.54 8.30 -13.18
C ILE A 45 -11.30 6.92 -12.55
N PRO A 46 -11.09 6.82 -11.22
CA PRO A 46 -11.03 5.53 -10.54
C PRO A 46 -12.43 4.91 -10.56
N LEU A 47 -12.64 3.85 -11.35
CA LEU A 47 -13.96 3.27 -11.59
C LEU A 47 -14.25 2.11 -10.63
N ILE A 48 -13.32 1.17 -10.49
CA ILE A 48 -13.56 -0.09 -9.78
C ILE A 48 -12.29 -0.48 -9.01
N PRO A 49 -12.38 -0.77 -7.70
CA PRO A 49 -11.29 -1.44 -6.99
C PRO A 49 -11.13 -2.85 -7.57
N CYS A 50 -9.97 -3.13 -8.17
CA CYS A 50 -9.73 -4.38 -8.90
C CYS A 50 -9.32 -5.55 -8.01
N GLY A 51 -9.28 -5.38 -6.69
CA GLY A 51 -8.92 -6.46 -5.80
C GLY A 51 -9.14 -6.15 -4.31
N PRO A 52 -8.96 -7.17 -3.46
CA PRO A 52 -9.01 -7.00 -2.02
C PRO A 52 -7.88 -6.08 -1.53
N THR A 53 -8.18 -5.20 -0.59
CA THR A 53 -7.20 -4.43 0.18
C THR A 53 -6.15 -5.37 0.77
N LYS A 54 -4.89 -5.27 0.32
CA LYS A 54 -3.77 -5.98 0.95
C LYS A 54 -3.26 -5.15 2.12
N GLN A 55 -3.19 -5.76 3.29
CA GLN A 55 -2.54 -5.15 4.45
C GLN A 55 -1.08 -5.61 4.46
N LEU A 56 -0.17 -4.65 4.52
CA LEU A 56 1.27 -4.85 4.53
C LEU A 56 1.84 -4.09 5.73
N TYR A 57 2.94 -4.58 6.27
CA TYR A 57 3.70 -3.93 7.34
C TYR A 57 5.02 -3.49 6.73
N GLU A 58 5.25 -2.19 6.66
CA GLU A 58 6.43 -1.60 6.02
C GLU A 58 7.26 -0.83 7.06
N CYS A 59 8.54 -1.14 7.15
CA CYS A 59 9.50 -0.37 7.95
C CYS A 59 10.02 0.82 7.15
N HIS A 60 9.88 2.03 7.69
CA HIS A 60 10.40 3.25 7.05
C HIS A 60 11.94 3.29 7.02
N THR A 61 12.59 2.69 8.01
CA THR A 61 14.05 2.81 8.22
C THR A 61 14.85 1.87 7.33
N CYS A 62 14.39 0.64 7.13
CA CYS A 62 15.12 -0.38 6.35
C CYS A 62 14.36 -0.89 5.12
N GLY A 63 13.13 -0.42 4.88
CA GLY A 63 12.30 -0.89 3.76
C GLY A 63 11.80 -2.32 3.90
N TRP A 64 11.85 -2.92 5.09
CA TRP A 64 11.32 -4.26 5.34
C TRP A 64 9.80 -4.28 5.12
N VAL A 65 9.31 -5.23 4.32
CA VAL A 65 7.88 -5.40 4.03
C VAL A 65 7.44 -6.82 4.38
N ASN A 66 6.32 -6.95 5.08
CA ASN A 66 5.71 -8.25 5.38
C ASN A 66 4.18 -8.20 5.33
N VAL A 67 3.55 -9.33 5.04
CA VAL A 67 2.09 -9.51 5.08
C VAL A 67 1.64 -9.84 6.50
N TYR A 68 2.49 -10.51 7.27
CA TYR A 68 2.21 -10.89 8.65
C TYR A 68 2.55 -9.77 9.62
N GLN A 69 1.69 -9.62 10.64
CA GLN A 69 1.93 -8.68 11.73
C GLN A 69 3.23 -9.07 12.46
N PRO A 70 4.19 -8.16 12.62
CA PRO A 70 5.37 -8.42 13.42
C PRO A 70 5.00 -8.59 14.90
N PRO A 71 5.76 -9.37 15.68
CA PRO A 71 5.59 -9.45 17.13
C PRO A 71 5.76 -8.05 17.75
N PHE A 72 5.00 -7.79 18.82
CA PHE A 72 5.00 -6.51 19.54
C PHE A 72 6.39 -6.11 20.04
#